data_AF-A0A7C6ZDJ6-F1
#
_entry.id   AF-A0A7C6ZDJ6-F1
#
_cell.length_a   1.000
_cell.length_b   1.000
_cell.length_c   1.000
_cell.angle_alpha   90.00
_cell.angle_beta   90.00
_cell.angle_gamma   90.00
#
_symmetry.space_group_name_H-M   'P 1'
#
loop_
_entity.id
_entity.type
_entity.pdbx_description
1 polymer ?
#
loop_
_entity_poly.entity_id
_entity_poly.type
_entity_poly.pdbx_seq_one_letter_code
_entity_poly.pdbx_strand_id
1 'polypeptide(L)'
;MACERKAPRVALAAVSTILVVSLVALIFLLGVQGVALNIDLWQKQWEHLGIDDETNMSREDLLRAARTLVSYFEGKIESPQIRVVIDGRERALYGWREIRHLADVRELYRKGVFLRNGLYVTVPGLVGLAFVLWRMTQSDRQPGPGRRELSPVKARKTPVAASDSLRDFVRFCLARIALFAGVAVLVLALLLAVPAVADFSDWWTAFHRISFSNDLWLLDPSTEWLVKMFPLEFFFAIMTVLWRRVVVAGLLLTLAGGLGGKAIT
;
A
#
# COMPACT_ATOMS: atom_id res chain seq x y z
N MET A 1 -30.71 8.48 -28.93
CA MET A 1 -29.60 7.61 -29.40
C MET A 1 -28.18 8.20 -29.29
N ALA A 2 -27.98 9.45 -28.82
CA ALA A 2 -26.64 9.99 -28.51
C ALA A 2 -26.24 9.84 -27.02
N CYS A 3 -27.23 9.69 -26.12
CA CYS A 3 -27.02 9.49 -24.68
C CYS A 3 -26.48 8.08 -24.36
N GLU A 4 -27.00 7.04 -25.00
CA GLU A 4 -26.59 5.64 -24.77
C GLU A 4 -25.14 5.34 -25.18
N ARG A 5 -24.62 6.02 -26.21
CA ARG A 5 -23.23 5.84 -26.71
C ARG A 5 -22.15 6.44 -25.80
N LYS A 6 -22.52 7.30 -24.84
CA LYS A 6 -21.58 7.93 -23.87
C LYS A 6 -21.36 7.07 -22.62
N ALA A 7 -22.35 6.28 -22.24
CA ALA A 7 -22.34 5.47 -21.03
C ALA A 7 -21.11 4.53 -20.88
N PRO A 8 -20.72 3.72 -21.89
CA PRO A 8 -19.60 2.80 -21.72
C PRO A 8 -18.24 3.52 -21.63
N ARG A 9 -18.10 4.73 -22.20
CA ARG A 9 -16.88 5.54 -22.10
C ARG A 9 -16.73 6.18 -20.72
N VAL A 10 -17.83 6.71 -20.17
CA VAL A 10 -17.86 7.25 -18.81
C VAL A 10 -17.58 6.13 -17.79
N ALA A 11 -18.18 4.95 -17.97
CA ALA A 11 -17.92 3.79 -17.14
C ALA A 11 -16.45 3.35 -17.19
N LEU A 12 -15.83 3.31 -18.38
CA LEU A 12 -14.42 2.96 -18.53
C LEU A 12 -13.48 3.96 -17.84
N ALA A 13 -13.79 5.26 -17.89
CA ALA A 13 -13.02 6.29 -17.19
C ALA A 13 -13.15 6.15 -15.66
N ALA A 14 -14.36 5.86 -15.17
CA ALA A 14 -14.60 5.61 -13.74
C ALA A 14 -13.83 4.38 -13.25
N VAL A 15 -13.89 3.25 -13.98
CA VAL A 15 -13.15 2.03 -13.64
C VAL A 15 -11.64 2.26 -13.63
N SER A 16 -11.12 3.01 -14.60
CA SER A 16 -9.69 3.34 -14.66
C SER A 16 -9.25 4.19 -13.45
N THR A 17 -10.09 5.12 -13.01
CA THR A 17 -9.82 5.97 -11.84
C THR A 17 -9.81 5.13 -10.56
N ILE A 18 -10.81 4.26 -10.38
CA ILE A 18 -10.87 3.35 -9.23
C ILE A 18 -9.65 2.43 -9.22
N LEU A 19 -9.25 1.90 -10.37
CA LEU A 19 -8.05 1.07 -10.49
C LEU A 19 -6.78 1.81 -10.06
N VAL A 20 -6.59 3.07 -10.46
CA VAL A 20 -5.46 3.89 -10.01
C VAL A 20 -5.48 4.04 -8.48
N VAL A 21 -6.63 4.39 -7.90
CA VAL A 21 -6.77 4.54 -6.44
C VAL A 21 -6.50 3.21 -5.71
N SER A 22 -7.01 2.10 -6.22
CA SER A 22 -6.77 0.76 -5.68
C SER A 22 -5.29 0.37 -5.73
N LEU A 23 -4.57 0.71 -6.81
CA LEU A 23 -3.13 0.46 -6.91
C LEU A 23 -2.32 1.30 -5.92
N VAL A 24 -2.66 2.59 -5.77
CA VAL A 24 -2.03 3.47 -4.76
C VAL A 24 -2.23 2.88 -3.36
N ALA A 25 -3.47 2.54 -3.00
CA ALA A 25 -3.78 1.94 -1.70
C ALA A 25 -3.01 0.62 -1.48
N LEU A 26 -2.94 -0.23 -2.49
CA LEU A 26 -2.24 -1.52 -2.42
C LEU A 26 -0.74 -1.32 -2.16
N ILE A 27 -0.10 -0.38 -2.84
CA ILE A 27 1.34 -0.08 -2.66
C ILE A 27 1.64 0.38 -1.24
N PHE A 28 0.83 1.30 -0.70
CA PHE A 28 0.99 1.78 0.67
C PHE A 28 0.77 0.66 1.70
N LEU A 29 -0.29 -0.15 1.56
CA LEU A 29 -0.57 -1.25 2.49
C LEU A 29 0.53 -2.32 2.46
N LEU A 30 1.03 -2.66 1.27
CA LEU A 30 2.18 -3.55 1.13
C LEU A 30 3.45 -2.97 1.78
N GLY A 31 3.69 -1.67 1.59
CA GLY A 31 4.80 -0.96 2.21
C GLY A 31 4.74 -1.04 3.74
N VAL A 32 3.60 -0.64 4.32
CA VAL A 32 3.36 -0.63 5.77
C VAL A 32 3.58 -2.03 6.32
N GLN A 33 2.97 -3.05 5.73
CA GLN A 33 3.11 -4.42 6.20
C GLN A 33 4.56 -4.94 6.08
N GLY A 34 5.26 -4.55 5.03
CA GLY A 34 6.65 -4.93 4.81
C GLY A 34 7.63 -4.31 5.82
N VAL A 35 7.24 -3.27 6.56
CA VAL A 35 8.05 -2.69 7.65
C VAL A 35 7.50 -3.03 9.04
N ALA A 36 6.18 -3.14 9.19
CA ALA A 36 5.50 -3.32 10.47
C ALA A 36 5.76 -4.67 11.13
N LEU A 37 6.16 -5.71 10.39
CA LEU A 37 6.48 -7.03 10.95
C LEU A 37 7.91 -7.51 10.61
N ASN A 38 8.80 -6.57 10.28
CA ASN A 38 10.14 -6.91 9.84
C ASN A 38 11.12 -6.93 11.02
N ILE A 39 11.29 -8.10 11.64
CA ILE A 39 12.15 -8.27 12.83
C ILE A 39 13.60 -7.88 12.54
N ASP A 40 14.14 -8.21 11.35
CA ASP A 40 15.50 -7.83 10.99
C ASP A 40 15.69 -6.31 10.96
N LEU A 41 14.68 -5.58 10.48
CA LEU A 41 14.67 -4.12 10.52
C LEU A 41 14.58 -3.60 11.95
N TRP A 42 13.73 -4.21 12.79
CA TRP A 42 13.59 -3.83 14.19
C TRP A 42 14.89 -4.02 14.95
N GLN A 43 15.52 -5.19 14.80
CA GLN A 43 16.79 -5.50 15.42
C GLN A 43 17.87 -4.49 15.03
N LYS A 44 17.99 -4.15 13.74
CA LYS A 44 18.94 -3.12 13.29
C LYS A 44 18.70 -1.75 13.92
N GLN A 45 17.44 -1.36 14.11
CA GLN A 45 17.12 -0.10 14.79
C GLN A 45 17.38 -0.18 16.29
N TRP A 46 17.10 -1.31 16.93
CA TRP A 46 17.41 -1.52 18.34
C TRP A 46 18.91 -1.50 18.62
N GLU A 47 19.71 -2.11 17.75
CA GLU A 47 21.18 -2.03 17.79
C GLU A 47 21.66 -0.59 17.64
N HIS A 48 21.12 0.15 16.67
CA HIS A 48 21.49 1.55 16.44
C HIS A 48 21.10 2.49 17.58
N LEU A 49 19.96 2.23 18.23
CA LEU A 49 19.42 3.06 19.31
C LEU A 49 19.88 2.61 20.71
N GLY A 50 20.62 1.50 20.84
CA GLY A 50 21.09 1.01 22.14
C GLY A 50 19.95 0.54 23.06
N ILE A 51 18.89 -0.04 22.49
CA ILE A 51 17.68 -0.41 23.27
C ILE A 51 17.96 -1.49 24.32
N ASP A 52 18.94 -2.36 24.08
CA ASP A 52 19.40 -3.37 25.05
C ASP A 52 19.83 -2.72 26.36
N ASP A 53 20.62 -1.65 26.26
CA ASP A 53 21.15 -0.91 27.40
C ASP A 53 20.06 -0.07 28.07
N GLU A 54 19.23 0.62 27.27
CA GLU A 54 18.13 1.46 27.77
C GLU A 54 17.07 0.66 28.55
N THR A 55 16.79 -0.55 28.08
CA THR A 55 15.79 -1.43 28.70
C THR A 55 16.39 -2.39 29.73
N ASN A 56 17.72 -2.51 29.79
CA ASN A 56 18.45 -3.51 30.55
C ASN A 56 17.90 -4.95 30.32
N MET A 57 17.57 -5.24 29.04
CA MET A 57 17.11 -6.54 28.56
C MET A 57 18.18 -7.20 27.71
N SER A 58 18.29 -8.53 27.79
CA SER A 58 19.14 -9.27 26.87
C SER A 58 18.62 -9.16 25.44
N ARG A 59 19.53 -9.20 24.45
CA ARG A 59 19.16 -9.27 23.03
C ARG A 59 18.21 -10.44 22.73
N GLU A 60 18.39 -11.56 23.43
CA GLU A 60 17.52 -12.73 23.29
C GLU A 60 16.09 -12.44 23.75
N ASP A 61 15.92 -11.75 24.89
CA ASP A 61 14.61 -11.37 25.41
C ASP A 61 13.92 -10.34 24.51
N LEU A 62 14.65 -9.35 23.98
CA LEU A 62 14.13 -8.40 22.98
C LEU A 62 13.66 -9.11 21.72
N LEU A 63 14.45 -10.04 21.18
CA LEU A 63 14.07 -10.81 20.00
C LEU A 63 12.90 -11.76 20.28
N ARG A 64 12.81 -12.32 21.50
CA ARG A 64 11.65 -13.11 21.93
C ARG A 64 10.41 -12.22 21.98
N ALA A 65 10.50 -11.03 22.55
CA ALA A 65 9.41 -10.05 22.57
C ALA A 65 8.96 -9.65 21.15
N ALA A 66 9.90 -9.40 20.22
CA ALA A 66 9.60 -9.11 18.82
C ALA A 66 8.82 -10.25 18.15
N ARG A 67 9.31 -11.50 18.25
CA ARG A 67 8.64 -12.67 17.67
C ARG A 67 7.25 -12.90 18.24
N THR A 68 7.08 -12.68 19.55
CA THR A 68 5.78 -12.75 20.21
C THR A 68 4.84 -11.67 19.69
N LEU A 69 5.27 -10.40 19.61
CA LEU A 69 4.46 -9.30 19.06
C LEU A 69 4.04 -9.58 17.61
N VAL A 70 4.96 -10.04 16.76
CA VAL A 70 4.65 -10.40 15.38
C VAL A 70 3.62 -11.53 15.32
N SER A 71 3.81 -12.59 16.12
CA SER A 71 2.84 -13.69 16.21
C SER A 71 1.46 -13.23 16.68
N TYR A 72 1.42 -12.26 17.60
CA TYR A 72 0.18 -11.66 18.08
C TYR A 72 -0.53 -10.85 16.99
N PHE A 73 0.20 -10.00 16.25
CA PHE A 73 -0.36 -9.23 15.13
C PHE A 73 -0.80 -10.10 13.95
N GLU A 74 -0.11 -11.22 13.71
CA GLU A 74 -0.54 -12.23 12.72
C GLU A 74 -1.73 -13.06 13.19
N GLY A 75 -2.14 -12.90 14.46
CA GLY A 75 -3.26 -13.62 15.06
C GLY A 75 -2.98 -15.08 15.39
N LYS A 76 -1.70 -15.48 15.47
CA LYS A 76 -1.27 -16.83 15.85
C LYS A 76 -1.39 -17.10 17.35
N ILE A 77 -1.36 -16.04 18.16
CA ILE A 77 -1.50 -16.10 19.62
C ILE A 77 -2.50 -15.05 20.11
N GLU A 78 -3.10 -15.28 21.29
CA GLU A 78 -4.15 -14.42 21.85
C GLU A 78 -3.62 -13.23 22.65
N SER A 79 -2.39 -13.31 23.17
CA SER A 79 -1.78 -12.27 23.99
C SER A 79 -0.30 -12.10 23.64
N PRO A 80 0.22 -10.86 23.57
CA PRO A 80 1.64 -10.62 23.38
C PRO A 80 2.42 -10.70 24.71
N GLN A 81 1.74 -10.96 25.82
CA GLN A 81 2.35 -10.98 27.15
C GLN A 81 3.34 -12.13 27.31
N ILE A 82 4.57 -11.79 27.71
CA ILE A 82 5.60 -12.75 28.11
C ILE A 82 6.28 -12.31 29.40
N ARG A 83 7.08 -13.20 29.98
CA ARG A 83 8.06 -12.86 31.02
C ARG A 83 9.43 -12.68 30.41
N VAL A 84 10.15 -11.66 30.89
CA VAL A 84 11.51 -11.32 30.50
C VAL A 84 12.30 -10.93 31.75
N VAL A 85 13.62 -10.99 31.64
CA VAL A 85 14.52 -10.54 32.71
C VAL A 85 14.89 -9.09 32.43
N ILE A 86 14.46 -8.19 33.32
CA ILE A 86 14.78 -6.76 33.28
C ILE A 86 15.40 -6.38 34.62
N ASP A 87 16.59 -5.78 34.59
CA ASP A 87 17.39 -5.49 35.80
C ASP A 87 17.69 -6.75 36.62
N GLY A 88 17.95 -7.88 35.95
CA GLY A 88 18.20 -9.17 36.61
C GLY A 88 16.97 -9.78 37.31
N ARG A 89 15.78 -9.20 37.15
CA ARG A 89 14.53 -9.71 37.74
C ARG A 89 13.55 -10.12 36.66
N GLU A 90 13.02 -11.34 36.79
CA GLU A 90 11.95 -11.81 35.92
C GLU A 90 10.64 -11.07 36.23
N ARG A 91 10.04 -10.46 35.20
CA ARG A 91 8.78 -9.73 35.32
C ARG A 91 7.94 -9.85 34.07
N ALA A 92 6.66 -9.48 34.20
CA ALA A 92 5.78 -9.28 33.06
C ALA A 92 6.33 -8.13 32.19
N LEU A 93 6.43 -8.35 30.87
CA LEU A 93 6.95 -7.35 29.94
C LEU A 93 6.03 -6.13 29.82
N TYR A 94 4.73 -6.35 29.60
CA TYR A 94 3.77 -5.25 29.42
C TYR A 94 2.85 -5.10 30.62
N GLY A 95 2.53 -3.86 30.96
CA GLY A 95 1.43 -3.48 31.83
C GLY A 95 0.08 -3.54 31.13
N TRP A 96 -0.98 -3.33 31.90
CA TRP A 96 -2.37 -3.39 31.40
C TRP A 96 -2.65 -2.36 30.29
N ARG A 97 -2.08 -1.16 30.38
CA ARG A 97 -2.33 -0.07 29.42
C ARG A 97 -1.70 -0.40 28.08
N GLU A 98 -0.44 -0.82 28.11
CA GLU A 98 0.31 -1.31 26.95
C GLU A 98 -0.41 -2.49 26.27
N ILE A 99 -0.90 -3.48 27.03
CA ILE A 99 -1.65 -4.60 26.47
C ILE A 99 -2.94 -4.15 25.76
N ARG A 100 -3.70 -3.21 26.35
CA ARG A 100 -4.90 -2.68 25.70
C ARG A 100 -4.57 -1.84 24.46
N HIS A 101 -3.53 -1.03 24.53
CA HIS A 101 -3.06 -0.29 23.37
C HIS A 101 -2.62 -1.24 22.24
N LEU A 102 -1.85 -2.29 22.55
CA LEU A 102 -1.46 -3.32 21.58
C LEU A 102 -2.67 -4.03 20.95
N ALA A 103 -3.76 -4.21 21.70
CA ALA A 103 -5.01 -4.73 21.14
C ALA A 103 -5.64 -3.77 20.12
N ASP A 104 -5.64 -2.46 20.39
CA ASP A 104 -6.06 -1.45 19.42
C ASP A 104 -5.17 -1.49 18.15
N VAL A 105 -3.85 -1.58 18.33
CA VAL A 105 -2.89 -1.70 17.21
C VAL A 105 -3.13 -2.97 16.40
N ARG A 106 -3.41 -4.11 17.05
CA ARG A 106 -3.73 -5.38 16.38
C ARG A 106 -4.98 -5.24 15.52
N GLU A 107 -6.02 -4.57 16.03
CA GLU A 107 -7.25 -4.35 15.25
C GLU A 107 -7.00 -3.41 14.06
N LEU A 108 -6.22 -2.36 14.23
CA LEU A 108 -5.80 -1.48 13.14
C LEU A 108 -5.03 -2.27 12.05
N TYR A 109 -4.07 -3.09 12.46
CA TYR A 109 -3.30 -3.95 11.56
C TYR A 109 -4.20 -4.94 10.81
N ARG A 110 -5.14 -5.58 11.50
CA ARG A 110 -6.10 -6.53 10.91
C ARG A 110 -6.99 -5.87 9.86
N LYS A 111 -7.49 -4.65 10.11
CA LYS A 111 -8.24 -3.85 9.12
C LYS A 111 -7.41 -3.58 7.87
N GLY A 112 -6.13 -3.23 8.04
CA GLY A 112 -5.20 -3.03 6.94
C GLY A 112 -4.98 -4.29 6.10
N VAL A 113 -4.76 -5.44 6.74
CA VAL A 113 -4.62 -6.75 6.07
C VAL A 113 -5.90 -7.14 5.33
N PHE A 114 -7.07 -6.92 5.93
CA PHE A 114 -8.36 -7.16 5.30
C PHE A 114 -8.53 -6.33 4.03
N LEU A 115 -8.27 -5.02 4.10
CA LEU A 115 -8.34 -4.12 2.94
C LEU A 115 -7.37 -4.56 1.83
N ARG A 116 -6.11 -4.87 2.18
CA ARG A 116 -5.10 -5.37 1.23
C ARG A 116 -5.56 -6.65 0.54
N ASN A 117 -6.08 -7.62 1.30
CA ASN A 117 -6.58 -8.87 0.74
C ASN A 117 -7.76 -8.65 -0.22
N GLY A 118 -8.66 -7.72 0.13
CA GLY A 118 -9.72 -7.28 -0.77
C GLY A 118 -9.16 -6.71 -2.08
N LEU A 119 -8.12 -5.86 -2.00
CA LEU A 119 -7.47 -5.27 -3.18
C LEU A 119 -6.84 -6.30 -4.12
N TYR A 120 -6.34 -7.44 -3.60
CA TYR A 120 -5.86 -8.55 -4.45
C TYR A 120 -6.96 -9.15 -5.34
N VAL A 121 -8.22 -9.04 -4.95
CA VAL A 121 -9.38 -9.49 -5.76
C VAL A 121 -9.93 -8.33 -6.59
N THR A 122 -10.05 -7.15 -6.00
CA THR A 122 -10.62 -5.96 -6.65
C THR A 122 -9.79 -5.52 -7.85
N VAL A 123 -8.45 -5.48 -7.75
CA VAL A 123 -7.58 -5.01 -8.85
C VAL A 123 -7.75 -5.87 -10.11
N PRO A 124 -7.61 -7.22 -10.06
CA PRO A 124 -7.90 -8.08 -11.22
C PRO A 124 -9.35 -7.95 -11.71
N GLY A 125 -10.32 -7.84 -10.81
CA GLY A 125 -11.73 -7.65 -11.16
C GLY A 125 -11.98 -6.38 -11.96
N LEU A 126 -11.38 -5.25 -11.56
CA LEU A 126 -11.46 -3.98 -12.28
C LEU A 126 -10.76 -4.04 -13.64
N VAL A 127 -9.65 -4.75 -13.75
CA VAL A 127 -8.97 -4.98 -15.04
C VAL A 127 -9.87 -5.79 -15.99
N GLY A 128 -10.51 -6.86 -15.50
CA GLY A 128 -11.46 -7.65 -16.27
C GLY A 128 -12.68 -6.83 -16.72
N LEU A 129 -13.25 -6.03 -15.81
CA LEU A 129 -14.37 -5.14 -16.13
C LEU A 129 -13.98 -4.07 -17.16
N ALA A 130 -12.82 -3.46 -17.01
CA ALA A 130 -12.30 -2.49 -17.98
C ALA A 130 -12.17 -3.12 -19.38
N PHE A 131 -11.70 -4.37 -19.47
CA PHE A 131 -11.60 -5.10 -20.73
C PHE A 131 -12.98 -5.35 -21.37
N VAL A 132 -13.99 -5.76 -20.58
CA VAL A 132 -15.37 -5.96 -21.07
C VAL A 132 -15.99 -4.66 -21.56
N LEU A 133 -15.90 -3.59 -20.76
CA LEU A 133 -16.42 -2.27 -21.14
C LEU A 133 -15.74 -1.75 -22.41
N TRP A 134 -14.43 -1.94 -22.51
CA TRP A 134 -13.70 -1.60 -23.72
C TRP A 134 -14.21 -2.40 -24.94
N ARG A 135 -14.43 -3.71 -24.82
CA ARG A 135 -15.01 -4.54 -25.90
C ARG A 135 -16.37 -4.02 -26.37
N MET A 136 -17.22 -3.60 -25.44
CA MET A 136 -18.53 -3.00 -25.78
C MET A 136 -18.37 -1.72 -26.60
N THR A 137 -17.41 -0.84 -26.25
CA THR A 137 -17.15 0.39 -27.03
C THR A 137 -16.67 0.14 -28.46
N GLN A 138 -16.07 -1.02 -28.73
CA GLN A 138 -15.62 -1.42 -30.06
C GLN A 138 -16.75 -2.03 -30.90
N SER A 139 -17.67 -2.75 -30.28
CA SER A 139 -18.86 -3.31 -30.95
C SER A 139 -19.72 -2.19 -31.56
N ASP A 140 -19.86 -1.06 -30.86
CA ASP A 140 -20.59 0.13 -31.32
C ASP A 140 -19.94 0.85 -32.53
N ARG A 141 -18.69 0.52 -32.89
CA ARG A 141 -17.96 1.13 -34.02
C ARG A 141 -18.19 0.41 -35.36
N GLN A 142 -18.78 -0.79 -35.38
CA GLN A 142 -19.08 -1.49 -36.63
C GLN A 142 -20.30 -0.84 -37.31
N PRO A 143 -20.18 -0.33 -38.56
CA PRO A 143 -21.33 0.22 -39.27
C PRO A 143 -22.35 -0.89 -39.58
N GLY A 144 -23.64 -0.63 -39.33
CA GLY A 144 -24.74 -1.56 -39.61
C GLY A 144 -24.86 -1.91 -41.10
N PRO A 145 -25.56 -3.00 -41.46
CA PRO A 145 -25.66 -3.45 -42.85
C PRO A 145 -26.57 -2.49 -43.63
N GLY A 146 -25.98 -1.45 -44.24
CA GLY A 146 -26.72 -0.43 -44.97
C GLY A 146 -25.93 0.11 -46.16
N ARG A 147 -26.38 -0.31 -47.35
CA ARG A 147 -25.95 0.04 -48.72
C ARG A 147 -24.59 -0.50 -49.18
N ARG A 148 -24.66 -1.63 -49.91
CA ARG A 148 -23.67 -2.05 -50.90
C ARG A 148 -23.57 -0.96 -51.97
N GLU A 149 -22.54 -0.12 -51.91
CA GLU A 149 -22.01 0.52 -53.11
C GLU A 149 -20.96 -0.41 -53.73
N LEU A 150 -21.26 -0.87 -54.95
CA LEU A 150 -20.36 -1.66 -55.78
C LEU A 150 -19.33 -0.72 -56.42
N SER A 151 -18.06 -0.83 -56.03
CA SER A 151 -16.95 -0.44 -56.89
C SER A 151 -15.70 -1.27 -56.57
N PRO A 152 -15.08 -1.97 -57.55
CA PRO A 152 -13.93 -2.80 -57.29
C PRO A 152 -12.64 -2.01 -57.57
N VAL A 153 -12.09 -1.37 -56.54
CA VAL A 153 -10.67 -0.99 -56.54
C VAL A 153 -9.95 -1.86 -55.52
N LYS A 154 -9.10 -2.76 -56.04
CA LYS A 154 -8.17 -3.60 -55.28
C LYS A 154 -7.23 -2.72 -54.46
N ALA A 155 -7.61 -2.38 -53.24
CA ALA A 155 -6.67 -1.94 -52.22
C ALA A 155 -6.06 -3.20 -51.58
N ARG A 156 -4.82 -3.53 -51.95
CA ARG A 156 -4.00 -4.49 -51.19
C ARG A 156 -3.66 -3.87 -49.85
N LYS A 157 -4.58 -3.93 -48.89
CA LYS A 157 -4.26 -3.69 -47.48
C LYS A 157 -3.69 -5.00 -46.95
N THR A 158 -2.38 -5.04 -46.73
CA THR A 158 -1.80 -6.03 -45.82
C THR A 158 -2.60 -5.96 -44.52
N PRO A 159 -3.17 -7.08 -44.02
CA PRO A 159 -3.84 -7.05 -42.75
C PRO A 159 -2.74 -6.87 -41.70
N VAL A 160 -2.52 -5.64 -41.25
CA VAL A 160 -1.96 -5.45 -39.91
C VAL A 160 -2.93 -6.21 -39.01
N ALA A 161 -2.47 -7.32 -38.43
CA ALA A 161 -3.34 -8.29 -37.79
C ALA A 161 -4.10 -7.57 -36.67
N ALA A 162 -5.42 -7.76 -36.58
CA ALA A 162 -6.25 -7.10 -35.55
C ALA A 162 -5.76 -7.37 -34.10
N SER A 163 -4.91 -8.40 -33.90
CA SER A 163 -4.18 -8.68 -32.66
C SER A 163 -3.09 -7.64 -32.33
N ASP A 164 -2.46 -7.01 -33.33
CA ASP A 164 -1.44 -5.98 -33.14
C ASP A 164 -2.07 -4.68 -32.61
N SER A 165 -3.20 -4.26 -33.18
CA SER A 165 -3.91 -3.05 -32.73
C SER A 165 -4.52 -3.20 -31.32
N LEU A 166 -4.97 -4.40 -30.95
CA LEU A 166 -5.40 -4.71 -29.58
C LEU A 166 -4.23 -4.62 -28.59
N ARG A 167 -3.09 -5.23 -28.93
CA ARG A 167 -1.91 -5.24 -28.07
C ARG A 167 -1.41 -3.82 -27.79
N ASP A 168 -1.34 -2.98 -28.81
CA ASP A 168 -0.84 -1.61 -28.65
C ASP A 168 -1.82 -0.73 -27.88
N PHE A 169 -3.13 -0.90 -28.08
CA PHE A 169 -4.14 -0.23 -27.27
C PHE A 169 -4.07 -0.63 -25.79
N VAL A 170 -3.95 -1.92 -25.49
CA VAL A 170 -3.82 -2.41 -24.10
C VAL A 170 -2.55 -1.87 -23.46
N ARG A 171 -1.42 -1.89 -24.16
CA ARG A 171 -0.15 -1.32 -23.69
C ARG A 171 -0.29 0.17 -23.38
N PHE A 172 -1.00 0.92 -24.21
CA PHE A 172 -1.24 2.34 -23.99
C PHE A 172 -2.05 2.59 -22.71
N CYS A 173 -3.14 1.85 -22.52
CA CYS A 173 -3.96 1.95 -21.31
C CYS A 173 -3.18 1.59 -20.04
N LEU A 174 -2.41 0.49 -20.07
CA LEU A 174 -1.57 0.07 -18.96
C LEU A 174 -0.49 1.11 -18.65
N ALA A 175 0.16 1.67 -19.68
CA ALA A 175 1.15 2.73 -19.53
C ALA A 175 0.56 3.98 -18.86
N ARG A 176 -0.65 4.39 -19.26
CA ARG A 176 -1.37 5.52 -18.66
C ARG A 176 -1.75 5.26 -17.20
N ILE A 177 -2.28 4.08 -16.89
CA ILE A 177 -2.64 3.69 -15.52
C ILE A 177 -1.38 3.66 -14.64
N ALA A 178 -0.29 3.05 -15.11
CA ALA A 178 0.98 2.99 -14.39
C ALA A 178 1.55 4.40 -14.13
N LEU A 179 1.51 5.28 -15.14
CA LEU A 179 1.96 6.66 -15.00
C LEU A 179 1.14 7.42 -13.95
N PHE A 180 -0.19 7.38 -14.04
CA PHE A 180 -1.05 8.09 -13.10
C PHE A 180 -0.96 7.51 -11.68
N ALA A 181 -0.89 6.20 -11.53
CA ALA A 181 -0.66 5.56 -10.23
C ALA A 181 0.70 5.93 -9.65
N GLY A 182 1.76 5.92 -10.46
CA GLY A 182 3.10 6.33 -10.05
C GLY A 182 3.14 7.77 -9.55
N VAL A 183 2.59 8.71 -10.32
CA VAL A 183 2.50 10.12 -9.92
C VAL A 183 1.64 10.28 -8.66
N ALA A 184 0.49 9.61 -8.57
CA ALA A 184 -0.38 9.68 -7.39
C ALA A 184 0.30 9.14 -6.13
N VAL A 185 1.06 8.04 -6.23
CA VAL A 185 1.87 7.51 -5.13
C VAL A 185 2.90 8.53 -4.68
N LEU A 186 3.63 9.16 -5.61
CA LEU A 186 4.66 10.15 -5.28
C LEU A 186 4.07 11.39 -4.61
N VAL A 187 2.94 11.89 -5.12
CA VAL A 187 2.24 13.03 -4.52
C VAL A 187 1.76 12.68 -3.10
N LEU A 188 1.11 11.53 -2.91
CA LEU A 188 0.65 11.11 -1.59
C LEU A 188 1.82 10.90 -0.62
N ALA A 189 2.91 10.29 -1.08
CA ALA A 189 4.12 10.11 -0.28
C ALA A 189 4.70 11.45 0.15
N LEU A 190 4.75 12.45 -0.74
CA LEU A 190 5.21 13.80 -0.41
C LEU A 190 4.29 14.47 0.63
N LEU A 191 2.97 14.39 0.44
CA LEU A 191 1.98 14.97 1.35
C LEU A 191 2.05 14.40 2.77
N LEU A 192 2.41 13.11 2.90
CA LEU A 192 2.55 12.47 4.20
C LEU A 192 3.95 12.65 4.79
N ALA A 193 5.00 12.56 3.98
CA ALA A 193 6.39 12.58 4.44
C ALA A 193 6.88 14.00 4.79
N VAL A 194 6.46 15.04 4.06
CA VAL A 194 6.94 16.41 4.32
C VAL A 194 6.56 16.90 5.72
N PRO A 195 5.29 16.81 6.17
CA PRO A 195 4.94 17.18 7.54
C PRO A 195 5.64 16.30 8.58
N ALA A 196 5.79 14.99 8.31
CA ALA A 196 6.46 14.05 9.20
C ALA A 196 7.95 14.37 9.41
N VAL A 197 8.62 14.90 8.40
CA VAL A 197 10.04 15.33 8.50
C VAL A 197 10.16 16.69 9.21
N ALA A 198 9.16 17.56 9.09
CA ALA A 198 9.16 18.86 9.75
C ALA A 198 8.96 18.74 11.27
N ASP A 199 7.98 17.94 11.70
CA ASP A 199 7.75 17.60 13.11
C ASP A 199 7.16 16.19 13.21
N PHE A 200 8.02 15.22 13.53
CA PHE A 200 7.56 13.84 13.64
C PHE A 200 6.73 13.59 14.90
N SER A 201 6.94 14.35 15.97
CA SER A 201 6.19 14.18 17.23
C SER A 201 4.73 14.57 17.05
N ASP A 202 4.49 15.72 16.43
CA ASP A 202 3.13 16.19 16.11
C ASP A 202 2.47 15.29 15.06
N TRP A 203 3.22 14.87 14.04
CA TRP A 203 2.73 13.94 13.03
C TRP A 203 2.31 12.59 13.66
N TRP A 204 3.14 12.05 14.56
CA TRP A 204 2.87 10.80 15.28
C TRP A 204 1.65 10.94 16.20
N THR A 205 1.51 12.08 16.87
CA THR A 205 0.33 12.40 17.69
C THR A 205 -0.94 12.48 16.84
N ALA A 206 -0.89 13.13 15.68
CA ALA A 206 -2.02 13.21 14.76
C ALA A 206 -2.44 11.82 14.28
N PHE A 207 -1.48 10.96 13.93
CA PHE A 207 -1.76 9.56 13.56
C PHE A 207 -2.53 8.82 14.65
N HIS A 208 -2.15 8.96 15.92
CA HIS A 208 -2.85 8.32 17.04
C HIS A 208 -4.27 8.83 17.22
N ARG A 209 -4.49 10.15 17.15
CA ARG A 209 -5.81 10.75 17.25
C ARG A 209 -6.75 10.36 16.12
N ILE A 210 -6.21 10.10 14.92
CA ILE A 210 -6.97 9.60 13.77
C ILE A 210 -7.27 8.12 13.92
N SER A 211 -6.33 7.34 14.48
CA SER A 211 -6.42 5.87 14.53
C SER A 211 -7.20 5.34 15.73
N PHE A 212 -7.17 6.06 16.86
CA PHE A 212 -7.69 5.63 18.14
C PHE A 212 -8.57 6.70 18.78
N SER A 213 -9.69 6.28 19.37
CA SER A 213 -10.65 7.15 20.06
C SER A 213 -10.43 7.22 21.58
N ASN A 214 -9.28 6.74 22.05
CA ASN A 214 -8.91 6.65 23.47
C ASN A 214 -7.46 7.13 23.68
N ASP A 215 -7.05 7.27 24.93
CA ASP A 215 -5.72 7.77 25.33
C ASP A 215 -4.74 6.66 25.75
N LEU A 216 -5.03 5.38 25.45
CA LEU A 216 -4.19 4.26 25.88
C LEU A 216 -2.79 4.29 25.25
N TRP A 217 -2.62 4.99 24.13
CA TRP A 217 -1.36 5.18 23.42
C TRP A 217 -0.42 6.23 24.03
N LEU A 218 -0.89 7.06 24.95
CA LEU A 218 -0.09 8.07 25.65
C LEU A 218 0.79 7.44 26.74
N LEU A 219 1.72 6.59 26.34
CA LEU A 219 2.56 5.81 27.23
C LEU A 219 3.67 6.66 27.87
N ASP A 220 4.03 6.32 29.11
CA ASP A 220 5.08 6.98 29.88
C ASP A 220 6.41 6.22 29.76
N PRO A 221 7.43 6.80 29.11
CA PRO A 221 8.73 6.14 28.93
C PRO A 221 9.51 5.93 30.22
N SER A 222 9.12 6.53 31.35
CA SER A 222 9.75 6.23 32.63
C SER A 222 9.26 4.90 33.22
N THR A 223 8.05 4.45 32.88
CA THR A 223 7.38 3.33 33.54
C THR A 223 6.96 2.19 32.59
N GLU A 224 6.76 2.45 31.30
CA GLU A 224 6.19 1.50 30.32
C GLU A 224 7.24 0.99 29.33
N TRP A 225 7.39 -0.33 29.22
CA TRP A 225 8.48 -0.98 28.48
C TRP A 225 8.29 -0.94 26.97
N LEU A 226 7.04 -0.93 26.49
CA LEU A 226 6.70 -0.89 25.07
C LEU A 226 7.27 0.36 24.40
N VAL A 227 7.13 1.53 25.02
CA VAL A 227 7.66 2.78 24.46
C VAL A 227 9.18 2.90 24.67
N LYS A 228 9.76 2.25 25.68
CA LYS A 228 11.23 2.11 25.79
C LYS A 228 11.81 1.22 24.68
N MET A 229 11.10 0.15 24.31
CA MET A 229 11.50 -0.72 23.20
C MET A 229 11.26 -0.08 21.83
N PHE A 230 10.21 0.73 21.71
CA PHE A 230 9.82 1.38 20.46
C PHE A 230 9.70 2.90 20.68
N PRO A 231 10.83 3.60 20.88
CA PRO A 231 10.82 5.04 21.09
C PRO A 231 10.44 5.79 19.80
N LEU A 232 10.25 7.10 19.90
CA LEU A 232 9.81 7.92 18.77
C LEU A 232 10.79 7.84 17.57
N GLU A 233 12.09 7.81 17.87
CA GLU A 233 13.19 7.68 16.90
C GLU A 233 13.13 6.36 16.13
N PHE A 234 12.70 5.28 16.80
CA PHE A 234 12.48 4.00 16.15
C PHE A 234 11.39 4.14 15.08
N PHE A 235 10.23 4.71 15.43
CA PHE A 235 9.14 4.88 14.48
C PHE A 235 9.50 5.82 13.33
N PHE A 236 10.25 6.89 13.59
CA PHE A 236 10.76 7.77 12.54
C PHE A 236 11.64 7.01 11.53
N ALA A 237 12.53 6.14 12.01
CA ALA A 237 13.38 5.31 11.16
C ALA A 237 12.56 4.30 10.34
N ILE A 238 11.59 3.61 10.96
CA ILE A 238 10.68 2.68 10.27
C ILE A 238 9.87 3.40 9.17
N MET A 239 9.33 4.58 9.47
CA MET A 239 8.58 5.40 8.52
C MET A 239 9.46 5.90 7.37
N THR A 240 10.72 6.24 7.64
CA THR A 240 11.69 6.61 6.60
C THR A 240 11.95 5.46 5.63
N VAL A 241 12.07 4.22 6.13
CA VAL A 241 12.19 3.03 5.26
C VAL A 241 10.93 2.81 4.43
N LEU A 242 9.74 2.99 5.03
CA LEU A 242 8.46 2.93 4.32
C LEU A 242 8.42 3.94 3.17
N TRP A 243 8.72 5.22 3.44
CA TRP A 243 8.71 6.28 2.44
C TRP A 243 9.68 6.00 1.30
N ARG A 244 10.90 5.55 1.59
CA ARG A 244 11.85 5.15 0.53
C ARG A 244 11.27 4.05 -0.37
N ARG A 245 10.67 3.01 0.21
CA ARG A 245 10.08 1.90 -0.57
C ARG A 245 8.92 2.38 -1.45
N VAL A 246 8.04 3.20 -0.90
CA VAL A 246 6.87 3.76 -1.62
C VAL A 246 7.31 4.72 -2.73
N VAL A 247 8.31 5.58 -2.47
CA VAL A 247 8.87 6.49 -3.49
C VAL A 247 9.53 5.70 -4.61
N VAL A 248 10.34 4.69 -4.31
CA VAL A 248 10.94 3.83 -5.35
C VAL A 248 9.86 3.15 -6.18
N ALA A 249 8.82 2.59 -5.57
CA ALA A 249 7.69 2.01 -6.30
C ALA A 249 6.98 3.03 -7.21
N GLY A 250 6.73 4.24 -6.71
CA GLY A 250 6.13 5.33 -7.47
C GLY A 250 6.99 5.78 -8.66
N LEU A 251 8.31 5.89 -8.47
CA LEU A 251 9.26 6.21 -9.54
C LEU A 251 9.28 5.11 -10.61
N LEU A 252 9.35 3.84 -10.22
CA LEU A 252 9.32 2.71 -11.16
C LEU A 252 8.03 2.68 -11.98
N LEU A 253 6.87 2.92 -11.36
CA LEU A 253 5.59 2.99 -12.06
C LEU A 253 5.52 4.17 -13.04
N THR A 254 6.03 5.34 -12.61
CA THR A 254 6.08 6.55 -13.44
C THR A 254 6.98 6.33 -14.66
N LEU A 255 8.17 5.73 -14.47
CA LEU A 255 9.09 5.40 -15.54
C LEU A 255 8.51 4.35 -16.50
N ALA A 256 7.94 3.26 -15.97
CA ALA A 256 7.30 2.23 -16.77
C ALA A 256 6.14 2.79 -17.62
N GLY A 257 5.31 3.64 -17.02
CA GLY A 257 4.22 4.32 -17.72
C GLY A 257 4.71 5.33 -18.77
N GLY A 258 5.76 6.10 -18.46
CA GLY A 258 6.35 7.06 -19.39
C GLY A 258 7.02 6.41 -20.60
N LEU A 259 7.80 5.34 -20.39
CA LEU A 259 8.45 4.58 -21.47
C LEU A 259 7.42 3.82 -22.32
N GLY A 260 6.42 3.20 -21.68
CA GLY A 260 5.35 2.49 -22.38
C GLY A 260 4.51 3.42 -23.26
N GLY A 261 4.30 4.68 -22.87
CA GLY A 261 3.60 5.67 -23.69
C GLY A 261 4.39 6.09 -24.93
N LYS A 262 5.70 6.29 -24.81
CA LYS A 262 6.58 6.71 -25.92
C LYS A 262 6.81 5.63 -26.98
N ALA A 263 6.74 4.35 -26.60
CA ALA A 263 6.93 3.24 -27.54
C ALA A 263 5.73 2.99 -28.48
N ILE A 264 4.61 3.68 -28.24
CA ILE A 264 3.33 3.49 -28.96
C ILE A 264 3.01 4.68 -29.87
N THR A 265 3.63 5.84 -29.63
CA THR A 265 3.54 7.08 -30.42
C THR A 265 4.63 7.16 -31.47
#